data_AF-A0A371CSM0-F1
#
_entry.id   AF-A0A371CSM0-F1
#
_cell.length_a   1.000
_cell.length_b   1.000
_cell.length_c   1.000
_cell.angle_alpha   90.00
_cell.angle_beta   90.00
_cell.angle_gamma   90.00
#
_symmetry.space_group_name_H-M   'P 1'
#
loop_
_entity.id
_entity.type
_entity.pdbx_description
1 polymer ?
#
loop_
_entity_poly.entity_id
_entity_poly.type
_entity_poly.pdbx_seq_one_letter_code
_entity_poly.pdbx_strand_id
1 'polypeptide(L)'
;VCGWCTPEELLALSRVNKAMHSLLTSARSAPLWKLARSRVEGLPERPKYLTEMQYASVCFLNECLHCGCSDDSTQNPIWPFFVRYCANCAVSQCVDSSCYALRV
;
A
#
# COMPACT_ATOMS: atom_id res chain seq x y z
N VAL A 1 9.59 2.91 -19.17
CA VAL A 1 9.60 4.14 -18.34
C VAL A 1 10.37 3.96 -17.04
N CYS A 2 10.24 2.87 -16.27
CA CYS A 2 11.07 2.66 -15.06
C CYS A 2 11.33 1.16 -14.79
N GLY A 3 12.13 0.50 -15.64
CA GLY A 3 12.35 -0.95 -15.54
C GLY A 3 13.10 -1.40 -14.27
N TRP A 4 13.68 -0.48 -13.50
CA TRP A 4 14.59 -0.75 -12.37
C TRP A 4 14.05 -0.27 -11.02
N CYS A 5 12.93 0.45 -11.00
CA CYS A 5 12.42 1.06 -9.77
C CYS A 5 11.89 0.03 -8.77
N THR A 6 12.01 0.37 -7.49
CA THR A 6 11.34 -0.34 -6.40
C THR A 6 9.85 0.05 -6.35
N PRO A 7 9.00 -0.74 -5.68
CA PRO A 7 7.59 -0.37 -5.52
C PRO A 7 7.41 0.96 -4.77
N GLU A 8 8.28 1.28 -3.82
CA GLU A 8 8.27 2.54 -3.09
C GLU A 8 8.58 3.74 -3.99
N GLU A 9 9.58 3.63 -4.87
CA GLU A 9 9.91 4.68 -5.84
C GLU A 9 8.78 4.89 -6.85
N LEU A 10 8.15 3.81 -7.32
CA LEU A 10 6.99 3.90 -8.20
C LEU A 10 5.81 4.60 -7.51
N LEU A 11 5.59 4.33 -6.22
CA LEU A 11 4.57 5.03 -5.44
C LEU A 11 4.89 6.51 -5.30
N ALA A 12 6.12 6.85 -4.92
CA ALA A 12 6.55 8.24 -4.82
C ALA A 12 6.35 8.97 -6.15
N LEU A 13 6.76 8.37 -7.27
CA LEU A 13 6.57 8.93 -8.61
C LEU A 13 5.10 9.13 -8.96
N SER A 14 4.23 8.20 -8.56
CA SER A 14 2.79 8.32 -8.77
C SER A 14 2.19 9.53 -8.04
N ARG A 15 2.77 9.96 -6.92
CA ARG A 15 2.28 11.09 -6.11
C ARG A 15 2.78 12.45 -6.58
N VAL A 16 3.89 12.50 -7.33
CA VAL A 16 4.52 13.76 -7.77
C VAL A 16 3.73 14.44 -8.89
N ASN A 17 3.12 13.68 -9.80
CA ASN A 17 2.46 14.25 -10.97
C ASN A 17 1.18 13.46 -11.32
N LYS A 18 0.08 14.18 -11.61
CA LYS A 18 -1.20 13.60 -12.08
C LYS A 18 -1.05 12.70 -13.31
N ALA A 19 -0.15 13.06 -14.24
CA ALA A 19 0.13 12.23 -15.41
C ALA A 19 0.79 10.90 -15.03
N MET A 20 1.73 10.93 -14.08
CA MET A 20 2.37 9.72 -13.57
C MET A 20 1.40 8.88 -12.75
N HIS A 21 0.57 9.51 -11.92
CA HIS A 21 -0.51 8.83 -11.21
C HIS A 21 -1.42 8.07 -12.16
N SER A 22 -1.91 8.73 -13.22
CA SER A 22 -2.78 8.13 -14.23
C SER A 22 -2.11 6.95 -14.95
N LEU A 23 -0.84 7.12 -15.33
CA LEU A 23 -0.06 6.07 -16.00
C LEU A 23 0.18 4.86 -15.09
N LEU A 24 0.54 5.09 -13.83
CA LEU A 24 0.91 4.05 -12.86
C LEU A 24 -0.31 3.39 -12.19
N THR A 25 -1.48 4.01 -12.25
CA THR A 25 -2.73 3.39 -11.81
C THR A 25 -3.38 2.56 -12.92
N SER A 26 -3.01 2.80 -14.19
CA SER A 26 -3.54 2.05 -15.33
C SER A 26 -3.16 0.56 -15.28
N ALA A 27 -4.07 -0.31 -15.70
CA ALA A 27 -3.81 -1.75 -15.84
C ALA A 27 -2.59 -2.08 -16.72
N ARG A 28 -2.24 -1.20 -17.67
CA ARG A 28 -1.04 -1.36 -18.52
C ARG A 28 0.26 -1.31 -17.73
N SER A 29 0.27 -0.68 -16.56
CA SER A 29 1.42 -0.62 -15.67
C SER A 29 1.50 -1.82 -14.71
N ALA A 30 0.50 -2.70 -14.66
CA ALA A 30 0.53 -3.86 -13.76
C ALA A 30 1.78 -4.75 -13.93
N PRO A 31 2.31 -5.02 -15.14
CA PRO A 31 3.57 -5.75 -15.30
C PRO A 31 4.77 -5.02 -14.68
N LEU A 32 4.79 -3.68 -14.74
CA LEU A 32 5.84 -2.85 -14.15
C LEU A 32 5.87 -3.02 -12.63
N TRP A 33 4.70 -2.94 -11.99
CA TRP A 33 4.58 -3.12 -10.55
C TRP A 33 4.90 -4.55 -10.11
N LYS A 34 4.47 -5.56 -10.87
CA LYS A 34 4.82 -6.96 -10.61
C LYS A 34 6.33 -7.18 -10.64
N LEU A 35 7.01 -6.60 -11.64
CA LEU A 35 8.46 -6.66 -11.75
C LEU A 35 9.17 -5.94 -10.60
N ALA A 36 8.65 -4.78 -10.18
CA ALA A 36 9.18 -4.06 -9.03
C ALA A 36 8.99 -4.88 -7.74
N ARG A 37 7.82 -5.48 -7.55
CA ARG A 37 7.50 -6.33 -6.39
C ARG A 37 8.34 -7.60 -6.35
N SER A 38 8.60 -8.25 -7.48
CA SER A 38 9.40 -9.49 -7.52
C SER A 38 10.87 -9.30 -7.10
N ARG A 39 11.33 -8.05 -6.97
CA ARG A 39 12.67 -7.73 -6.47
C ARG A 39 12.74 -7.53 -4.96
N VAL A 40 11.60 -7.49 -4.29
CA VAL A 40 11.53 -7.33 -2.83
C VAL A 40 11.23 -8.68 -2.22
N GLU A 41 12.15 -9.17 -1.41
CA GLU A 41 11.98 -10.41 -0.65
C GLU A 41 11.20 -10.18 0.65
N GLY A 42 10.55 -11.22 1.16
CA GLY A 42 9.86 -11.17 2.47
C GLY A 42 8.46 -10.52 2.46
N LEU A 43 7.97 -10.07 1.31
CA LEU A 43 6.61 -9.53 1.19
C LEU A 43 5.55 -10.64 1.15
N PRO A 44 4.38 -10.46 1.80
CA PRO A 44 3.29 -11.42 1.74
C PRO A 44 2.70 -11.52 0.31
N GLU A 45 2.00 -12.61 0.00
CA GLU A 45 1.38 -12.72 -1.30
C GLU A 45 0.32 -11.63 -1.51
N ARG A 46 0.35 -10.98 -2.68
CA ARG A 46 -0.66 -9.98 -3.04
C ARG A 46 -2.04 -10.65 -3.18
N PRO A 47 -3.06 -10.20 -2.44
CA PRO A 47 -4.42 -10.71 -2.59
C PRO A 47 -5.03 -10.28 -3.93
N LYS A 48 -5.85 -11.14 -4.54
CA LYS A 48 -6.40 -10.93 -5.89
C LYS A 48 -7.23 -9.65 -6.04
N TYR A 49 -7.89 -9.20 -4.97
CA TYR A 49 -8.75 -8.02 -4.96
C TYR A 49 -7.99 -6.68 -4.93
N LEU A 50 -6.70 -6.68 -4.63
CA LEU A 50 -5.88 -5.45 -4.63
C LEU A 50 -5.15 -5.27 -5.96
N THR A 51 -5.12 -4.02 -6.44
CA THR A 51 -4.18 -3.63 -7.48
C THR A 51 -2.74 -3.67 -6.94
N GLU A 52 -1.75 -3.79 -7.83
CA GLU A 52 -0.34 -3.81 -7.39
C GLU A 52 0.07 -2.48 -6.73
N MET A 53 -0.49 -1.34 -7.18
CA MET A 53 -0.25 -0.04 -6.54
C MET A 53 -0.85 0.01 -5.13
N GLN A 54 -2.11 -0.42 -4.94
CA GLN A 54 -2.72 -0.46 -3.60
C GLN A 54 -1.95 -1.40 -2.66
N TYR A 55 -1.52 -2.55 -3.15
CA TYR A 55 -0.70 -3.46 -2.38
C TYR A 55 0.64 -2.84 -1.99
N ALA A 56 1.30 -2.14 -2.92
CA ALA A 56 2.51 -1.39 -2.61
C ALA A 56 2.23 -0.32 -1.55
N SER A 57 1.09 0.39 -1.61
CA SER A 57 0.71 1.38 -0.60
C SER A 57 0.64 0.75 0.80
N VAL A 58 0.06 -0.45 0.92
CA VAL A 58 0.02 -1.18 2.19
C VAL A 58 1.42 -1.58 2.65
N CYS A 59 2.33 -1.91 1.74
CA CYS A 59 3.68 -2.35 2.12
C CYS A 59 4.57 -1.18 2.54
N PHE A 60 4.54 -0.06 1.81
CA PHE A 60 5.58 0.97 1.87
C PHE A 60 5.10 2.36 2.33
N LEU A 61 3.79 2.64 2.35
CA LEU A 61 3.31 3.94 2.83
C LEU A 61 2.97 3.88 4.31
N ASN A 62 3.62 4.72 5.12
CA ASN A 62 3.31 4.89 6.53
C ASN A 62 2.21 5.96 6.72
N GLU A 63 1.07 5.78 6.03
CA GLU A 63 -0.09 6.66 6.11
C GLU A 63 -1.39 5.85 6.18
N CYS A 64 -2.41 6.44 6.77
CA CYS A 64 -3.74 5.84 6.86
C CYS A 64 -4.38 5.81 5.48
N LEU A 65 -4.75 4.63 4.98
CA LEU A 65 -5.38 4.49 3.66
C LEU A 65 -6.79 5.06 3.57
N HIS A 66 -7.40 5.40 4.72
CA HIS A 66 -8.72 6.00 4.77
C HIS A 66 -8.68 7.54 4.78
N CYS A 67 -7.90 8.14 5.69
CA CYS A 67 -7.87 9.58 5.89
C CYS A 67 -6.58 10.28 5.44
N GLY A 68 -5.52 9.52 5.14
CA GLY A 68 -4.22 10.06 4.72
C GLY A 68 -3.35 10.61 5.86
N CYS A 69 -3.81 10.57 7.12
CA CYS A 69 -2.97 10.97 8.25
C CYS A 69 -1.90 9.91 8.56
N SER A 70 -0.76 10.36 9.08
CA SER A 70 0.30 9.49 9.59
C SER A 70 0.39 9.59 11.10
N ASP A 71 0.43 8.44 11.77
CA ASP A 71 0.68 8.30 13.21
C ASP A 71 1.48 7.02 13.49
N ASP A 72 1.78 6.76 14.76
CA ASP A 72 2.50 5.55 15.19
C ASP A 72 1.77 4.25 14.79
N SER A 73 0.44 4.26 14.81
CA SER A 73 -0.38 3.10 14.39
C SER A 73 -0.28 2.80 12.90
N THR A 74 0.01 3.81 12.07
CA THR A 74 0.21 3.61 10.63
C THR A 74 1.55 2.99 10.25
N GLN A 75 2.50 2.82 11.19
CA GLN A 75 3.78 2.14 10.93
C GLN A 75 3.60 0.64 10.68
N ASN A 76 2.59 0.03 11.30
CA ASN A 76 2.36 -1.41 11.21
C ASN A 76 1.06 -1.69 10.44
N PRO A 77 1.14 -2.39 9.30
CA PRO A 77 -0.04 -2.76 8.52
C PRO A 77 -0.84 -3.88 9.20
N ILE A 78 -2.15 -3.89 8.95
CA ILE A 78 -3.05 -4.97 9.36
C ILE A 78 -3.14 -5.97 8.20
N TRP A 79 -2.19 -6.91 8.16
CA TRP A 79 -2.03 -7.85 7.04
C TRP A 79 -3.27 -8.67 6.67
N PRO A 80 -4.09 -9.18 7.61
CA PRO A 80 -5.29 -9.94 7.26
C PRO A 80 -6.27 -9.19 6.36
N PHE A 81 -6.27 -7.86 6.44
CA PHE A 81 -7.12 -6.99 5.64
C PHE A 81 -6.34 -6.21 4.58
N PHE A 82 -5.00 -6.27 4.61
CA PHE A 82 -4.11 -5.44 3.80
C PHE A 82 -4.48 -3.97 3.85
N VAL A 83 -4.53 -3.40 5.06
CA VAL A 83 -4.83 -1.98 5.29
C VAL A 83 -3.89 -1.36 6.31
N ARG A 84 -3.73 -0.04 6.25
CA ARG A 84 -3.12 0.77 7.30
C ARG A 84 -4.13 1.80 7.79
N TYR A 85 -4.34 1.84 9.10
CA TYR A 85 -5.23 2.80 9.73
C TYR A 85 -4.53 3.50 10.88
N CYS A 86 -4.72 4.81 10.96
CA CYS A 86 -4.39 5.57 12.15
C CYS A 86 -5.27 5.11 13.33
N ALA A 87 -4.88 5.45 14.56
CA ALA A 87 -5.59 5.04 15.77
C ALA A 87 -7.09 5.39 15.70
N ASN A 88 -7.43 6.59 15.20
CA ASN A 88 -8.81 7.02 15.06
C ASN A 88 -9.59 6.21 14.01
N CYS A 89 -9.01 6.00 12.83
CA CYS A 89 -9.66 5.26 11.76
C CYS A 89 -9.79 3.77 12.08
N ALA A 90 -8.87 3.21 12.87
CA ALA A 90 -8.95 1.82 13.30
C ALA A 90 -10.20 1.60 14.16
N VAL A 91 -10.53 2.52 15.08
CA VAL A 91 -11.75 2.42 15.90
C VAL A 91 -13.01 2.56 15.04
N SER A 92 -13.01 3.43 14.03
CA SER A 92 -14.20 3.63 13.19
C SER A 92 -14.41 2.54 12.14
N GLN A 93 -13.33 1.94 11.61
CA GLN A 93 -13.39 1.01 10.48
C GLN A 93 -13.28 -0.45 10.89
N CYS A 94 -12.84 -0.75 12.11
CA CYS A 94 -12.84 -2.11 12.63
C CYS A 94 -14.07 -2.37 13.48
N VAL A 95 -14.81 -3.44 13.16
CA VAL A 95 -16.02 -3.84 13.90
C VAL A 95 -15.68 -4.43 15.26
N ASP A 96 -14.54 -5.12 15.36
CA ASP A 96 -14.10 -5.76 16.60
C ASP A 96 -12.71 -5.32 17.02
N SER A 97 -12.51 -5.36 18.32
CA SER A 97 -11.28 -4.99 18.99
C SER A 97 -10.09 -5.87 18.63
N SER A 98 -10.31 -7.14 18.30
CA SER A 98 -9.25 -8.04 17.88
C SER A 98 -8.59 -7.59 16.57
N CYS A 99 -9.32 -6.88 15.69
CA CYS A 99 -8.80 -6.44 14.40
C CYS A 99 -7.64 -5.44 14.52
N TYR A 100 -7.58 -4.63 15.58
CA TYR A 100 -6.49 -3.67 15.79
C TYR A 100 -5.26 -4.28 16.47
N ALA A 101 -5.40 -5.46 17.08
CA ALA A 101 -4.29 -6.16 17.74
C ALA A 101 -3.40 -6.94 16.76
N LEU A 102 -3.80 -7.05 15.49
CA LEU A 102 -3.11 -7.79 14.43
C LEU A 102 -2.06 -6.95 13.70
N ARG A 103 -1.60 -5.85 14.30
CA ARG A 103 -0.53 -5.01 13.77
C ARG A 103 0.81 -5.68 14.08
N VAL A 104 1.46 -6.22 13.06
CA VAL A 104 2.79 -6.85 13.14
C VAL A 104 3.75 -6.13 12.22
#